data_AF-A0A2D6MBV5-F1
#
_entry.id   AF-A0A2D6MBV5-F1
#
_cell.length_a   1.000
_cell.length_b   1.000
_cell.length_c   1.000
_cell.angle_alpha   90.00
_cell.angle_beta   90.00
_cell.angle_gamma   90.00
#
_symmetry.space_group_name_H-M   'P 1'
#
loop_
_entity.id
_entity.type
_entity.pdbx_description
1 polymer ?
#
loop_
_entity_poly.entity_id
_entity_poly.type
_entity_poly.pdbx_seq_one_letter_code
_entity_poly.pdbx_strand_id
1 'polypeptide(L)'
;MSASSNYLEDKLLDHVLNFGNGSLTVGTGRGYEPEATVYVALFADTGSGVAATLESNTSGTDTTAKFGYYEVNNGSYARQAITFANAGASTTGTISSNATVSFPVATADYDSAGSTGNVITHLALMDGNTTGADNCLFYGALTTNKTVSSGDQFTISSGNLSISLA
;
A
#
# COMPACT_ATOMS: atom_id res chain seq x y z
N MET A 1 -25.15 -5.47 12.29
CA MET A 1 -24.97 -5.74 10.85
C MET A 1 -23.49 -5.62 10.57
N SER A 2 -22.86 -6.62 9.95
CA SER A 2 -21.40 -6.68 9.75
C SER A 2 -21.00 -6.74 8.28
N ALA A 3 -21.95 -6.85 7.35
CA ALA A 3 -21.72 -6.91 5.91
C ALA A 3 -22.12 -5.59 5.25
N SER A 4 -21.35 -5.14 4.26
CA SER A 4 -21.70 -4.08 3.33
C SER A 4 -22.38 -4.64 2.08
N SER A 5 -23.01 -3.76 1.30
CA SER A 5 -23.44 -4.11 -0.05
C SER A 5 -22.31 -3.79 -1.04
N ASN A 6 -22.27 -4.51 -2.15
CA ASN A 6 -21.32 -4.24 -3.24
C ASN A 6 -21.37 -2.75 -3.66
N TYR A 7 -22.56 -2.14 -3.70
CA TYR A 7 -22.70 -0.71 -3.98
C TYR A 7 -21.92 0.18 -2.99
N LEU A 8 -22.01 -0.10 -1.69
CA LEU A 8 -21.28 0.66 -0.68
C LEU A 8 -19.78 0.41 -0.78
N GLU A 9 -19.37 -0.84 -1.00
CA GLU A 9 -17.97 -1.22 -1.17
C GLU A 9 -17.34 -0.51 -2.37
N ASP A 10 -18.00 -0.53 -3.53
CA ASP A 10 -17.51 0.15 -4.74
C ASP A 10 -17.40 1.66 -4.49
N LYS A 11 -18.35 2.27 -3.79
CA LYS A 11 -18.28 3.70 -3.42
C LYS A 11 -17.14 4.00 -2.46
N LEU A 12 -16.86 3.13 -1.51
CA LEU A 12 -15.75 3.29 -0.58
C LEU A 12 -14.40 3.10 -1.27
N LEU A 13 -14.28 2.12 -2.17
CA LEU A 13 -13.08 1.93 -3.00
C LEU A 13 -12.82 3.15 -3.88
N ASP A 14 -13.84 3.65 -4.58
CA ASP A 14 -13.71 4.87 -5.38
C ASP A 14 -13.38 6.08 -4.53
N HIS A 15 -13.93 6.17 -3.31
CA HIS A 15 -13.62 7.25 -2.40
C HIS A 15 -12.14 7.20 -2.00
N VAL A 16 -11.67 6.09 -1.44
CA VAL A 16 -10.31 5.97 -0.90
C VAL A 16 -9.23 5.99 -1.98
N LEU A 17 -9.44 5.32 -3.12
CA LEU A 17 -8.39 5.10 -4.13
C LEU A 17 -8.41 6.10 -5.30
N ASN A 18 -9.51 6.81 -5.51
CA ASN A 18 -9.69 7.75 -6.62
C ASN A 18 -10.08 9.17 -6.13
N PHE A 19 -9.64 9.54 -4.93
CA PHE A 19 -9.94 10.85 -4.34
C PHE A 19 -9.43 11.98 -5.27
N GLY A 20 -10.32 12.91 -5.62
CA GLY A 20 -10.06 13.95 -6.64
C GLY A 20 -10.78 13.74 -7.99
N ASN A 21 -11.24 12.53 -8.29
CA ASN A 21 -12.09 12.25 -9.48
C ASN A 21 -13.60 12.34 -9.17
N GLY A 22 -13.99 13.28 -8.30
CA GLY A 22 -15.40 13.53 -7.94
C GLY A 22 -16.05 12.50 -7.01
N SER A 23 -15.28 11.61 -6.36
CA SER A 23 -15.81 10.59 -5.46
C SER A 23 -16.08 11.12 -4.05
N LEU A 24 -17.38 11.25 -3.72
CA LEU A 24 -17.99 11.63 -2.44
C LEU A 24 -17.49 12.96 -1.83
N THR A 25 -18.25 14.03 -2.04
CA THR A 25 -18.12 15.29 -1.28
C THR A 25 -18.39 15.00 0.20
N VAL A 26 -17.34 14.86 1.01
CA VAL A 26 -17.48 14.79 2.46
C VAL A 26 -17.83 16.19 2.96
N GLY A 27 -18.93 16.34 3.69
CA GLY A 27 -19.22 17.59 4.39
C GLY A 27 -18.05 17.95 5.31
N THR A 28 -17.81 19.24 5.52
CA THR A 28 -16.66 19.89 6.18
C THR A 28 -16.38 19.52 7.65
N GLY A 29 -16.84 18.36 8.14
CA GLY A 29 -16.83 17.98 9.56
C GLY A 29 -16.02 16.74 9.94
N ARG A 30 -15.32 16.06 9.01
CA ARG A 30 -14.47 14.90 9.35
C ARG A 30 -13.15 15.01 8.61
N GLY A 31 -12.05 15.15 9.35
CA GLY A 31 -10.69 15.45 8.85
C GLY A 31 -9.98 14.32 8.10
N TYR A 32 -10.66 13.67 7.16
CA TYR A 32 -10.01 12.88 6.12
C TYR A 32 -9.86 13.78 4.90
N GLU A 33 -8.69 14.41 4.77
CA GLU A 33 -8.24 15.17 3.61
C GLU A 33 -7.17 14.31 2.88
N PRO A 34 -7.56 13.19 2.25
CA PRO A 34 -6.58 12.32 1.64
C PRO A 34 -5.85 13.04 0.52
N GLU A 35 -4.55 12.79 0.44
CA GLU A 35 -3.77 13.20 -0.70
C GLU A 35 -4.35 12.56 -1.97
N ALA A 36 -4.45 13.31 -3.07
CA ALA A 36 -4.98 12.80 -4.34
C ALA A 36 -4.17 11.62 -4.93
N THR A 37 -3.05 11.26 -4.29
CA THR A 37 -2.14 10.22 -4.74
C THR A 37 -1.99 9.17 -3.64
N VAL A 38 -2.28 7.92 -3.98
CA VAL A 38 -1.94 6.76 -3.15
C VAL A 38 -0.61 6.17 -3.61
N TYR A 39 0.16 5.67 -2.66
CA TYR A 39 1.50 5.14 -2.89
C TYR A 39 1.59 3.67 -2.51
N VAL A 40 2.30 2.87 -3.29
CA VAL A 40 2.65 1.50 -2.91
C VAL A 40 3.97 1.52 -2.12
N ALA A 41 3.93 0.93 -0.94
CA ALA A 41 5.09 0.67 -0.09
C ALA A 41 5.45 -0.83 -0.06
N LEU A 42 6.75 -1.14 -0.02
CA LEU A 42 7.28 -2.50 0.10
C LEU A 42 7.77 -2.73 1.53
N PHE A 43 7.43 -3.88 2.10
CA PHE A 43 7.87 -4.27 3.43
C PHE A 43 8.72 -5.54 3.34
N ALA A 44 9.91 -5.46 3.93
CA ALA A 44 10.82 -6.58 4.07
C ALA A 44 10.75 -7.07 5.52
N ASP A 45 10.31 -8.31 5.70
CA ASP A 45 10.39 -9.04 6.97
C ASP A 45 10.06 -10.51 6.72
N THR A 46 10.76 -11.42 7.39
CA THR A 46 10.39 -12.84 7.42
C THR A 46 9.67 -13.24 8.73
N GLY A 47 9.51 -12.31 9.66
CA GLY A 47 8.74 -12.42 10.91
C GLY A 47 7.29 -11.96 10.79
N SER A 48 6.56 -12.02 11.91
CA SER A 48 5.11 -11.75 11.99
C SER A 48 4.75 -10.29 12.33
N GLY A 49 5.72 -9.37 12.38
CA GLY A 49 5.53 -8.00 12.88
C GLY A 49 4.84 -7.07 11.88
N VAL A 50 5.08 -7.27 10.58
CA VAL A 50 4.61 -6.38 9.51
C VAL A 50 3.09 -6.23 9.52
N ALA A 51 2.37 -7.34 9.37
CA ALA A 51 0.91 -7.32 9.31
C ALA A 51 0.32 -6.64 10.55
N ALA A 52 0.77 -7.00 11.76
CA ALA A 52 0.25 -6.41 13.00
C ALA A 52 0.44 -4.88 13.07
N THR A 53 1.58 -4.36 12.60
CA THR A 53 1.83 -2.90 12.61
C THR A 53 1.09 -2.14 11.52
N LEU A 54 0.85 -2.77 10.36
CA LEU A 54 0.02 -2.21 9.30
C LEU A 54 -1.45 -2.17 9.72
N GLU A 55 -1.93 -3.23 10.35
CA GLU A 55 -3.28 -3.34 10.95
C GLU A 55 -3.52 -2.26 12.01
N SER A 56 -2.55 -2.04 12.89
CA SER A 56 -2.66 -1.01 13.94
C SER A 56 -2.45 0.40 13.43
N ASN A 57 -2.09 0.57 12.16
CA ASN A 57 -1.74 1.84 11.52
C ASN A 57 -0.85 2.74 12.41
N THR A 58 0.19 2.16 13.01
CA THR A 58 1.06 2.89 13.92
C THR A 58 2.32 3.35 13.17
N SER A 59 2.37 4.63 12.82
CA SER A 59 3.43 5.20 11.98
C SER A 59 4.74 5.49 12.74
N GLY A 60 5.84 5.53 11.98
CA GLY A 60 7.20 5.88 12.42
C GLY A 60 8.18 4.73 12.20
N THR A 61 9.46 4.96 12.49
CA THR A 61 10.58 4.11 11.99
C THR A 61 11.51 3.57 13.08
N ASP A 62 11.28 3.94 14.33
CA ASP A 62 12.24 3.77 15.44
C ASP A 62 12.05 2.48 16.25
N THR A 63 10.92 1.76 16.08
CA THR A 63 10.59 0.59 16.92
C THR A 63 9.78 -0.46 16.16
N THR A 64 9.85 -1.71 16.62
CA THR A 64 9.11 -2.87 16.09
C THR A 64 7.58 -2.75 16.18
N ALA A 65 7.06 -1.76 16.92
CA ALA A 65 5.64 -1.48 17.04
C ALA A 65 5.10 -0.57 15.94
N LYS A 66 5.96 -0.10 15.02
CA LYS A 66 5.60 0.84 13.96
C LYS A 66 5.91 0.27 12.58
N PHE A 67 5.01 0.48 11.62
CA PHE A 67 5.15 -0.16 10.30
C PHE A 67 6.38 0.35 9.53
N GLY A 68 6.79 1.60 9.71
CA GLY A 68 7.95 2.18 9.04
C GLY A 68 9.29 1.57 9.49
N TYR A 69 9.31 0.81 10.59
CA TYR A 69 10.47 0.02 10.99
C TYR A 69 10.73 -1.17 10.04
N TYR A 70 9.67 -1.67 9.39
CA TYR A 70 9.73 -2.80 8.47
C TYR A 70 9.65 -2.40 6.99
N GLU A 71 9.24 -1.17 6.68
CA GLU A 71 9.27 -0.66 5.31
C GLU A 71 10.71 -0.61 4.80
N VAL A 72 10.91 -1.02 3.55
CA VAL A 72 12.21 -0.89 2.88
C VAL A 72 12.69 0.55 2.96
N ASN A 73 13.94 0.78 3.32
CA ASN A 73 14.52 2.13 3.41
C ASN A 73 15.96 2.21 2.90
N ASN A 74 16.39 1.20 2.15
CA ASN A 74 17.72 1.07 1.59
C ASN A 74 17.68 0.87 0.05
N GLY A 75 18.85 0.90 -0.60
CA GLY A 75 18.99 0.51 -2.00
C GLY A 75 18.37 1.46 -3.03
N SER A 76 18.23 2.75 -2.72
CA SER A 76 17.49 3.74 -3.54
C SER A 76 15.98 3.50 -3.63
N TYR A 77 15.43 2.65 -2.76
CA TYR A 77 14.00 2.48 -2.64
C TYR A 77 13.28 3.82 -2.45
N ALA A 78 12.16 3.96 -3.15
CA ALA A 78 11.17 4.99 -2.93
C ALA A 78 9.79 4.41 -3.23
N ARG A 79 8.79 4.79 -2.43
CA ARG A 79 7.39 4.45 -2.72
C ARG A 79 7.01 4.94 -4.11
N GLN A 80 6.14 4.19 -4.77
CA GLN A 80 5.68 4.53 -6.11
C GLN A 80 4.21 4.91 -6.08
N ALA A 81 3.85 6.00 -6.76
CA ALA A 81 2.45 6.34 -6.97
C ALA A 81 1.78 5.23 -7.79
N ILE A 82 0.52 4.93 -7.46
CA ILE A 82 -0.27 3.96 -8.20
C ILE A 82 -1.65 4.53 -8.49
N THR A 83 -2.20 4.13 -9.63
CA THR A 83 -3.56 4.45 -10.03
C THR A 83 -4.41 3.19 -10.13
N PHE A 84 -5.69 3.36 -9.86
CA PHE A 84 -6.71 2.34 -10.04
C PHE A 84 -7.73 2.81 -11.08
N ALA A 85 -8.45 1.87 -11.68
CA ALA A 85 -9.64 2.23 -12.46
C ALA A 85 -10.75 2.71 -11.52
N ASN A 86 -11.83 3.28 -12.04
CA ASN A 86 -13.01 3.55 -11.22
C ASN A 86 -13.69 2.23 -10.81
N ALA A 87 -13.99 2.10 -9.52
CA ALA A 87 -14.67 0.95 -8.94
C ALA A 87 -16.11 0.83 -9.45
N GLY A 88 -16.75 1.92 -9.87
CA GLY A 88 -18.10 1.89 -10.47
C GLY A 88 -18.28 1.00 -11.72
N ALA A 89 -17.19 0.43 -12.28
CA ALA A 89 -17.25 -0.62 -13.30
C ALA A 89 -17.19 -2.06 -12.72
N SER A 90 -16.74 -2.20 -11.48
CA SER A 90 -16.82 -3.42 -10.67
C SER A 90 -18.12 -3.39 -9.89
N THR A 91 -18.80 -4.52 -9.78
CA THR A 91 -20.03 -4.65 -8.98
C THR A 91 -19.86 -5.67 -7.87
N THR A 92 -18.61 -5.97 -7.52
CA THR A 92 -18.22 -7.05 -6.63
C THR A 92 -17.24 -6.58 -5.55
N GLY A 93 -17.19 -5.28 -5.24
CA GLY A 93 -16.38 -4.78 -4.13
C GLY A 93 -14.88 -4.98 -4.32
N THR A 94 -14.41 -5.12 -5.57
CA THR A 94 -13.01 -5.38 -5.92
C THR A 94 -12.53 -4.44 -7.01
N ILE A 95 -11.31 -3.93 -6.89
CA ILE A 95 -10.68 -3.02 -7.85
C ILE A 95 -9.22 -3.42 -8.07
N SER A 96 -8.73 -3.34 -9.30
CA SER A 96 -7.35 -3.68 -9.65
C SER A 96 -6.57 -2.47 -10.14
N SER A 97 -5.27 -2.48 -9.92
CA SER A 97 -4.34 -1.51 -10.49
C SER A 97 -4.48 -1.47 -12.01
N ASN A 98 -4.41 -0.27 -12.60
CA ASN A 98 -4.56 -0.08 -14.05
C ASN A 98 -3.26 0.35 -14.74
N ALA A 99 -2.18 0.49 -13.99
CA ALA A 99 -0.85 0.83 -14.49
C ALA A 99 0.21 -0.10 -13.88
N THR A 100 1.29 -0.32 -14.64
CA THR A 100 2.48 -0.99 -14.13
C THR A 100 3.23 -0.04 -13.22
N VAL A 101 3.61 -0.53 -12.04
CA VAL A 101 4.41 0.20 -11.05
C VAL A 101 5.81 -0.40 -11.03
N SER A 102 6.82 0.41 -11.33
CA SER A 102 8.23 0.00 -11.27
C SER A 102 8.96 0.79 -10.19
N PHE A 103 9.55 0.08 -9.24
CA PHE A 103 10.41 0.69 -8.22
C PHE A 103 11.78 1.03 -8.83
N PRO A 104 12.57 1.92 -8.20
CA PRO A 104 13.93 2.19 -8.66
C PRO A 104 14.76 0.91 -8.77
N VAL A 105 15.73 0.87 -9.68
CA VAL A 105 16.70 -0.23 -9.68
C VAL A 105 17.45 -0.20 -8.36
N ALA A 106 17.55 -1.35 -7.70
CA ALA A 106 18.16 -1.48 -6.40
C ALA A 106 19.66 -1.18 -6.47
N THR A 107 20.12 -0.13 -5.80
CA THR A 107 21.57 0.19 -5.71
C THR A 107 22.27 -0.60 -4.60
N ALA A 108 21.49 -1.07 -3.64
CA ALA A 108 21.83 -2.03 -2.60
C ALA A 108 20.61 -2.94 -2.40
N ASP A 109 20.76 -3.98 -1.58
CA ASP A 109 19.66 -4.87 -1.25
C ASP A 109 18.47 -4.09 -0.65
N TYR A 110 17.24 -4.43 -1.06
CA TYR A 110 16.03 -3.82 -0.49
C TYR A 110 15.73 -4.48 0.86
N ASP A 111 16.31 -3.91 1.92
CA ASP A 111 16.09 -4.32 3.30
C ASP A 111 15.55 -3.16 4.15
N SER A 112 15.26 -3.50 5.41
CA SER A 112 14.75 -2.60 6.44
C SER A 112 15.37 -2.97 7.79
N ALA A 113 15.24 -2.10 8.79
CA ALA A 113 15.76 -2.36 10.13
C ALA A 113 15.09 -3.58 10.79
N GLY A 114 13.82 -3.85 10.45
CA GLY A 114 13.08 -5.00 10.95
C GLY A 114 13.29 -6.30 10.17
N SER A 115 14.06 -6.28 9.08
CA SER A 115 14.28 -7.47 8.25
C SER A 115 15.55 -8.22 8.60
N THR A 116 15.56 -9.53 8.35
CA THR A 116 16.78 -10.38 8.36
C THR A 116 17.34 -10.62 6.96
N GLY A 117 16.98 -9.78 5.98
CA GLY A 117 17.44 -9.85 4.60
C GLY A 117 16.63 -8.97 3.65
N ASN A 118 16.65 -9.29 2.36
CA ASN A 118 16.08 -8.47 1.29
C ASN A 118 14.87 -9.10 0.61
N VAL A 119 14.06 -9.79 1.43
CA VAL A 119 12.88 -10.52 0.99
C VAL A 119 11.64 -9.67 1.25
N ILE A 120 11.03 -9.21 0.17
CA ILE A 120 9.75 -8.49 0.19
C ILE A 120 8.63 -9.48 0.44
N THR A 121 7.87 -9.25 1.50
CA THR A 121 6.80 -10.15 1.95
C THR A 121 5.43 -9.50 1.99
N HIS A 122 5.37 -8.18 2.16
CA HIS A 122 4.11 -7.45 2.16
C HIS A 122 4.19 -6.18 1.33
N LEU A 123 3.00 -5.73 0.94
CA LEU A 123 2.72 -4.48 0.26
C LEU A 123 1.70 -3.71 1.09
N ALA A 124 1.78 -2.39 1.07
CA ALA A 124 0.70 -1.53 1.55
C ALA A 124 0.45 -0.36 0.61
N LEU A 125 -0.80 0.09 0.58
CA LEU A 125 -1.21 1.36 0.00
C LEU A 125 -1.19 2.42 1.10
N MET A 126 -0.44 3.48 0.87
CA MET A 126 -0.21 4.57 1.81
C MET A 126 -0.80 5.87 1.28
N ASP A 127 -1.28 6.73 2.17
CA ASP A 127 -1.83 8.06 1.82
C ASP A 127 -0.77 9.17 1.71
N GLY A 128 0.52 8.81 1.74
CA GLY A 128 1.63 9.74 1.59
C GLY A 128 2.90 9.07 1.07
N ASN A 129 3.89 9.88 0.73
CA ASN A 129 5.19 9.42 0.20
C ASN A 129 6.31 9.36 1.25
N THR A 130 6.04 9.83 2.47
CA THR A 130 7.05 9.96 3.53
C THR A 130 6.86 8.84 4.55
N THR A 131 7.79 7.87 4.56
CA THR A 131 7.76 6.75 5.50
C THR A 131 7.67 7.21 6.95
N GLY A 132 6.62 6.76 7.63
CA GLY A 132 6.43 6.95 9.06
C GLY A 132 5.73 8.26 9.45
N ALA A 133 5.23 9.02 8.48
CA ALA A 133 4.47 10.26 8.68
C ALA A 133 3.10 10.23 7.98
N ASP A 134 2.62 9.02 7.72
CA ASP A 134 1.52 8.68 6.81
C ASP A 134 0.64 7.58 7.40
N ASN A 135 -0.43 7.20 6.70
CA ASN A 135 -1.36 6.13 7.09
C ASN A 135 -1.38 4.99 6.06
N CYS A 136 -1.49 3.77 6.57
CA CYS A 136 -1.80 2.58 5.80
C CYS A 136 -3.31 2.53 5.50
N LEU A 137 -3.66 2.47 4.23
CA LEU A 137 -5.04 2.36 3.73
C LEU A 137 -5.45 0.91 3.49
N PHE A 138 -4.57 0.14 2.86
CA PHE A 138 -4.75 -1.29 2.57
C PHE A 138 -3.39 -1.97 2.65
N TYR A 139 -3.35 -3.22 3.09
CA TYR A 139 -2.12 -4.01 3.10
C TYR A 139 -2.42 -5.47 2.77
N GLY A 140 -1.38 -6.20 2.37
CA GLY A 140 -1.48 -7.62 2.08
C GLY A 140 -0.12 -8.26 1.91
N ALA A 141 -0.06 -9.57 2.17
CA ALA A 141 1.12 -10.37 1.87
C ALA A 141 1.21 -10.66 0.36
N LEU A 142 2.43 -10.80 -0.16
CA LEU A 142 2.63 -11.31 -1.51
C LEU A 142 2.24 -12.79 -1.57
N THR A 143 1.62 -13.22 -2.67
CA THR A 143 1.38 -14.65 -2.95
C THR A 143 2.69 -15.44 -3.04
N THR A 144 3.76 -14.78 -3.48
CA THR A 144 5.12 -15.34 -3.51
C THR A 144 6.09 -14.24 -3.17
N ASN A 145 6.78 -14.38 -2.04
CA ASN A 145 7.81 -13.45 -1.59
C ASN A 145 8.88 -13.27 -2.66
N LYS A 146 9.45 -12.06 -2.74
CA LYS A 146 10.46 -11.71 -3.75
C LYS A 146 11.71 -11.20 -3.07
N THR A 147 12.84 -11.82 -3.39
CA THR A 147 14.15 -11.26 -3.05
C THR A 147 14.48 -10.15 -4.04
N VAL A 148 14.97 -9.01 -3.55
CA VAL A 148 15.39 -7.87 -4.38
C VAL A 148 16.80 -7.47 -3.96
N SER A 149 17.79 -7.93 -4.71
CA SER A 149 19.21 -7.66 -4.47
C SER A 149 19.68 -6.45 -5.27
N SER A 150 20.88 -5.94 -4.96
CA SER A 150 21.52 -4.90 -5.79
C SER A 150 21.53 -5.30 -7.28
N GLY A 151 21.04 -4.42 -8.14
CA GLY A 151 20.86 -4.62 -9.58
C GLY A 151 19.47 -5.09 -10.00
N ASP A 152 18.64 -5.58 -9.08
CA ASP A 152 17.27 -6.01 -9.37
C ASP A 152 16.30 -4.81 -9.47
N GLN A 153 15.16 -5.03 -10.11
CA GLN A 153 14.03 -4.11 -10.09
C GLN A 153 12.75 -4.84 -9.70
N PHE A 154 12.08 -4.36 -8.66
CA PHE A 154 10.75 -4.83 -8.31
C PHE A 154 9.69 -4.13 -9.17
N THR A 155 8.80 -4.90 -9.78
CA THR A 155 7.73 -4.38 -10.63
C THR A 155 6.42 -5.09 -10.32
N ILE A 156 5.34 -4.31 -10.22
CA ILE A 156 3.97 -4.79 -10.14
C ILE A 156 3.34 -4.49 -11.50
N SER A 157 3.06 -5.52 -12.30
CA SER A 157 2.36 -5.33 -13.57
C SER A 157 0.93 -4.83 -13.32
N SER A 158 0.40 -4.05 -14.28
CA SER A 158 -1.02 -3.67 -14.28
C SER A 158 -1.93 -4.90 -14.07
N GLY A 159 -2.96 -4.75 -13.23
CA GLY A 159 -3.90 -5.81 -12.89
C GLY A 159 -3.45 -6.79 -11.80
N ASN A 160 -2.17 -6.79 -11.40
CA ASN A 160 -1.62 -7.74 -10.42
C ASN A 160 -1.71 -7.27 -8.96
N LEU A 161 -2.21 -6.06 -8.70
CA LEU A 161 -2.59 -5.62 -7.36
C LEU A 161 -4.09 -5.36 -7.32
N SER A 162 -4.81 -6.12 -6.51
CA SER A 162 -6.25 -6.00 -6.34
C SER A 162 -6.60 -5.73 -4.88
N ILE A 163 -7.56 -4.83 -4.68
CA ILE A 163 -8.10 -4.47 -3.38
C ILE A 163 -9.55 -4.91 -3.34
N SER A 164 -9.96 -5.56 -2.25
CA SER A 164 -11.35 -6.00 -2.04
C SER A 164 -11.84 -5.57 -0.67
N LEU A 165 -13.10 -5.14 -0.61
CA LEU A 165 -13.89 -5.02 0.63
C LEU A 165 -14.89 -6.19 0.65
N ALA A 166 -15.29 -6.65 1.84
CA ALA A 166 -16.18 -7.82 2.05
C ALA A 166 -17.27 -7.53 3.09
#